data_AF-A0A923AKX3-F1
#
_entry.id   AF-A0A923AKX3-F1
#
_cell.length_a   1.000
_cell.length_b   1.000
_cell.length_c   1.000
_cell.angle_alpha   90.00
_cell.angle_beta   90.00
_cell.angle_gamma   90.00
#
_symmetry.space_group_name_H-M   'P 1'
#
loop_
_entity.id
_entity.type
_entity.pdbx_description
1 polymer ?
#
loop_
_entity_poly.entity_id
_entity_poly.type
_entity_poly.pdbx_seq_one_letter_code
_entity_poly.pdbx_strand_id
1 'polypeptide(L)'
;MPVLDRQTVREAGGVPDALAGQGGTARPTARPTAPRAIAETAPTPLQKHYISLSAIALVAGAVAITALETGSTFASPLVKVGILVAAPILIVTTADASLRIWRSAWAWMPVNRNRGLFRLAWLAASGIGILVFAGAAVLALSA
;
A
#
# COMPACT_ATOMS: atom_id res chain seq x y z
N MET A 1 -7.89 17.57 13.55
CA MET A 1 -8.90 16.75 12.85
C MET A 1 -8.91 15.38 13.52
N PRO A 2 -9.92 15.04 14.33
CA PRO A 2 -9.91 13.78 15.06
C PRO A 2 -10.12 12.62 14.07
N VAL A 3 -9.23 11.64 14.13
CA VAL A 3 -9.31 10.41 13.34
C VAL A 3 -10.45 9.58 13.92
N LEU A 4 -11.48 9.33 13.10
CA LEU A 4 -12.63 8.51 13.46
C LEU A 4 -12.18 7.12 13.92
N ASP A 5 -12.67 6.74 15.11
CA ASP A 5 -12.73 5.38 15.67
C ASP A 5 -13.09 4.36 14.58
N ARG A 6 -12.08 3.76 13.98
CA ARG A 6 -12.23 2.50 13.28
C ARG A 6 -11.86 1.41 14.26
N GLN A 7 -12.89 0.65 14.62
CA GLN A 7 -12.83 -0.66 15.26
C GLN A 7 -12.96 -0.67 16.79
N THR A 8 -14.10 -0.19 17.29
CA THR A 8 -14.71 -0.87 18.45
C THR A 8 -15.11 -2.27 18.01
N VAL A 9 -14.24 -3.21 18.34
CA VAL A 9 -14.51 -4.63 18.57
C VAL A 9 -15.95 -4.77 19.09
N ARG A 10 -16.83 -5.39 18.29
CA ARG A 10 -18.16 -5.79 18.76
C ARG A 10 -18.01 -7.06 19.59
N GLU A 11 -17.33 -6.93 20.72
CA GLU A 11 -17.50 -7.79 21.88
C GLU A 11 -18.51 -7.09 22.79
N ALA A 12 -19.74 -7.60 22.79
CA ALA A 12 -20.63 -7.56 23.94
C ALA A 12 -21.81 -8.47 23.60
N GLY A 13 -21.76 -9.70 24.11
CA GLY A 13 -22.98 -10.41 24.46
C GLY A 13 -23.78 -9.50 25.39
N GLY A 14 -25.05 -9.32 25.06
CA GLY A 14 -25.93 -8.38 25.74
C GLY A 14 -27.19 -8.21 24.91
N VAL A 15 -28.09 -9.18 25.04
CA VAL A 15 -29.47 -9.08 24.55
C VAL A 15 -30.23 -8.24 25.57
N PRO A 16 -30.83 -7.09 25.21
CA PRO A 16 -31.88 -6.50 26.02
C PRO A 16 -33.21 -7.14 25.59
N ASP A 17 -33.84 -7.85 26.53
CA ASP A 17 -35.26 -8.18 26.54
C ASP A 17 -36.08 -6.88 26.51
N ALA A 18 -36.47 -6.44 25.33
CA ALA A 18 -37.64 -5.58 25.14
C ALA A 18 -38.02 -5.62 23.65
N LEU A 19 -39.32 -5.79 23.39
CA LEU A 19 -39.99 -5.85 22.08
C LEU A 19 -40.20 -7.25 21.51
N ALA A 20 -40.85 -8.11 22.30
CA ALA A 20 -41.77 -9.10 21.76
C ALA A 20 -43.06 -8.39 21.29
N GLY A 21 -43.31 -8.36 19.98
CA GLY A 21 -44.53 -7.76 19.41
C GLY A 21 -44.57 -7.74 17.89
N GLN A 22 -44.86 -8.90 17.29
CA GLN A 22 -45.56 -9.14 16.01
C GLN A 22 -45.18 -8.32 14.75
N GLY A 23 -44.71 -9.04 13.72
CA GLY A 23 -44.71 -8.56 12.33
C GLY A 23 -43.65 -9.25 11.47
N GLY A 24 -43.88 -10.52 11.13
CA GLY A 24 -42.96 -11.31 10.31
C GLY A 24 -42.70 -10.70 8.94
N THR A 25 -41.49 -10.21 8.74
CA THR A 25 -40.70 -10.55 7.55
C THR A 25 -39.32 -10.93 8.07
N ALA A 26 -38.94 -12.19 7.91
CA ALA A 26 -37.56 -12.60 8.11
C ALA A 26 -36.70 -11.69 7.22
N ARG A 27 -35.91 -10.80 7.84
CA ARG A 27 -34.89 -10.02 7.12
C ARG A 27 -34.16 -11.04 6.25
N PRO A 28 -34.12 -10.88 4.91
CA PRO A 28 -33.44 -11.83 4.05
C PRO A 28 -32.05 -12.00 4.65
N THR A 29 -31.74 -13.22 5.08
CA THR A 29 -30.43 -13.57 5.65
C THR A 29 -29.41 -12.93 4.73
N ALA A 30 -28.72 -11.90 5.21
CA ALA A 30 -27.79 -11.14 4.40
C ALA A 30 -26.85 -12.17 3.77
N ARG A 31 -26.96 -12.33 2.44
CA ARG A 31 -26.09 -13.24 1.68
C ARG A 31 -24.67 -12.93 2.15
N PRO A 32 -23.84 -13.92 2.57
CA PRO A 32 -22.53 -13.63 3.12
C PRO A 32 -21.79 -12.73 2.13
N THR A 33 -21.73 -11.44 2.41
CA THR A 33 -21.06 -10.49 1.53
C THR A 33 -19.61 -10.91 1.58
N ALA A 34 -19.09 -11.34 0.42
CA ALA A 34 -17.72 -11.83 0.31
C ALA A 34 -16.79 -10.92 1.13
N PRO A 35 -15.89 -11.48 1.96
CA PRO A 35 -15.13 -10.71 2.94
C PRO A 35 -14.55 -9.44 2.32
N ARG A 36 -14.86 -8.26 2.87
CA ARG A 36 -14.39 -7.00 2.27
C ARG A 36 -12.86 -6.86 2.39
N ALA A 37 -12.31 -7.36 3.49
CA ALA A 37 -10.88 -7.39 3.78
C ALA A 37 -10.55 -8.68 4.55
N ILE A 38 -9.30 -9.13 4.41
CA ILE A 38 -8.73 -10.22 5.20
C ILE A 38 -7.81 -9.56 6.23
N ALA A 39 -7.90 -9.96 7.49
CA ALA A 39 -7.06 -9.42 8.55
C ALA A 39 -5.58 -9.71 8.26
N GLU A 40 -4.72 -8.72 8.47
CA GLU A 40 -3.28 -8.86 8.29
C GLU A 40 -2.67 -9.50 9.55
N THR A 41 -2.05 -10.67 9.39
CA THR A 41 -1.59 -11.50 10.53
C THR A 41 -0.12 -11.30 10.88
N ALA A 42 0.69 -10.64 10.04
CA ALA A 42 2.04 -10.22 10.43
C ALA A 42 2.42 -8.93 9.68
N PRO A 43 2.28 -7.75 10.28
CA PRO A 43 2.64 -6.48 9.63
C PRO A 43 4.15 -6.41 9.42
N THR A 44 4.58 -5.75 8.33
CA THR A 44 6.01 -5.51 8.11
C THR A 44 6.50 -4.35 8.99
N PRO A 45 7.77 -4.34 9.43
CA PRO A 45 8.28 -3.25 10.27
C PRO A 45 8.26 -1.88 9.57
N LEU A 46 8.42 -1.87 8.24
CA LEU A 46 8.37 -0.66 7.40
C LEU A 46 6.95 -0.10 7.23
N GLN A 47 5.90 -0.90 7.45
CA GLN A 47 4.52 -0.48 7.25
C GLN A 47 4.14 0.77 8.05
N LYS A 48 4.65 0.90 9.28
CA LYS A 48 4.40 2.07 10.15
C LYS A 48 5.01 3.36 9.61
N HIS A 49 6.12 3.24 8.89
CA HIS A 49 6.90 4.37 8.37
C HIS A 49 6.70 4.60 6.87
N TYR A 50 5.89 3.76 6.21
CA TYR A 50 5.72 3.76 4.76
C TYR A 50 5.37 5.14 4.21
N ILE A 51 4.43 5.83 4.85
CA ILE A 51 3.99 7.17 4.42
C ILE A 51 5.12 8.18 4.58
N SER A 52 5.77 8.22 5.74
CA SER A 52 6.86 9.16 6.02
C SER A 52 8.04 8.97 5.08
N LEU A 53 8.45 7.72 4.84
CA LEU A 53 9.53 7.39 3.90
C LEU A 53 9.15 7.74 2.46
N SER A 54 7.93 7.42 2.04
CA SER A 54 7.45 7.76 0.69
C SER A 54 7.40 9.27 0.47
N ALA A 55 7.02 10.05 1.49
CA ALA A 55 7.02 11.50 1.42
C ALA A 55 8.43 12.07 1.25
N ILE A 56 9.42 11.53 1.97
CA ILE A 56 10.84 11.92 1.81
C ILE A 56 11.31 11.61 0.38
N ALA A 57 11.03 10.41 -0.12
CA ALA A 57 11.39 10.02 -1.48
C ALA A 57 10.72 10.92 -2.53
N LEU A 58 9.44 11.25 -2.34
CA LEU A 58 8.68 12.11 -3.24
C LEU A 58 9.26 13.53 -3.28
N VAL A 59 9.56 14.12 -2.11
CA VAL A 59 10.15 15.48 -2.04
C VAL A 59 11.53 15.50 -2.68
N ALA A 60 12.40 14.54 -2.34
CA ALA A 60 13.75 14.47 -2.92
C ALA A 60 13.71 14.27 -4.45
N GLY A 61 12.81 13.40 -4.94
CA GLY A 61 12.59 13.19 -6.37
C GLY A 61 12.04 14.42 -7.07
N ALA A 62 11.05 15.10 -6.47
CA ALA A 62 10.48 16.32 -7.02
C ALA A 62 11.54 17.42 -7.15
N VAL A 63 12.37 17.62 -6.12
CA VAL A 63 13.48 18.59 -6.17
C VAL A 63 14.46 18.26 -7.30
N ALA A 64 14.85 16.99 -7.44
CA ALA A 64 15.76 16.58 -8.51
C ALA A 64 15.15 16.80 -9.91
N ILE A 65 13.88 16.46 -10.11
CA ILE A 65 13.16 16.69 -11.37
C ILE A 65 13.06 18.19 -11.65
N THR A 66 12.65 19.00 -10.68
CA THR A 66 12.56 20.46 -10.86
C THR A 66 13.92 21.08 -11.18
N ALA A 67 15.01 20.60 -10.58
CA ALA A 67 16.35 21.06 -10.93
C ALA A 67 16.70 20.77 -12.40
N LEU A 68 16.36 19.58 -12.90
CA LEU A 68 16.55 19.22 -14.32
C LEU A 68 15.69 20.09 -15.25
N GLU A 69 14.40 20.26 -14.92
CA GLU A 69 13.48 21.09 -15.71
C GLU A 69 13.87 22.57 -15.76
N THR A 70 14.58 23.06 -14.74
CA THR A 70 15.11 24.43 -14.68
C THR A 70 16.49 24.59 -15.34
N GLY A 71 17.00 23.54 -16.00
CA GLY A 71 18.23 23.58 -16.79
C GLY A 71 19.47 23.02 -16.10
N SER A 72 19.34 22.42 -14.91
CA SER A 72 20.45 21.66 -14.33
C SER A 72 20.73 20.40 -15.15
N THR A 73 21.97 19.93 -15.12
CA THR A 73 22.37 18.68 -15.77
C THR A 73 22.39 17.51 -14.78
N PHE A 74 22.47 16.27 -15.28
CA PHE A 74 22.66 15.08 -14.44
C PHE A 74 23.99 15.08 -13.66
N ALA A 75 24.98 15.86 -14.09
CA ALA A 75 26.22 16.06 -13.36
C ALA A 75 26.05 16.93 -12.09
N SER A 76 24.92 17.64 -11.95
CA SER A 76 24.66 18.52 -10.81
C SER A 76 24.62 17.73 -9.49
N PRO A 77 25.39 18.15 -8.46
CA PRO A 77 25.41 17.46 -7.18
C PRO A 77 24.03 17.44 -6.50
N LEU A 78 23.21 18.47 -6.71
CA LEU A 78 21.84 18.53 -6.19
C LEU A 78 20.97 17.41 -6.77
N VAL A 79 21.05 17.20 -8.09
CA VAL A 79 20.33 16.14 -8.79
C VAL A 79 20.81 14.77 -8.31
N LYS A 80 22.13 14.55 -8.23
CA LYS A 80 22.71 13.28 -7.78
C LYS A 80 22.31 12.95 -6.34
N VAL A 81 22.39 13.91 -5.42
CA VAL A 81 21.96 13.70 -4.02
C VAL A 81 20.46 13.38 -3.95
N GLY A 82 19.64 14.11 -4.71
CA GLY A 82 18.20 13.84 -4.79
C GLY A 82 17.91 12.41 -5.25
N ILE A 83 18.57 11.94 -6.31
CA ILE A 83 18.45 10.56 -6.80
C ILE A 83 18.95 9.55 -5.77
N LEU A 84 20.10 9.82 -5.15
CA LEU A 84 20.75 8.92 -4.20
C LEU A 84 19.95 8.74 -2.91
N VAL A 85 19.13 9.72 -2.54
CA VAL A 85 18.18 9.62 -1.42
C VAL A 85 16.85 9.01 -1.88
N ALA A 86 16.27 9.54 -2.96
CA ALA A 86 14.92 9.16 -3.39
C ALA A 86 14.86 7.71 -3.88
N ALA A 87 15.80 7.28 -4.73
CA ALA A 87 15.74 5.97 -5.37
C ALA A 87 15.83 4.80 -4.37
N PRO A 88 16.78 4.77 -3.40
CA PRO A 88 16.82 3.68 -2.42
C PRO A 88 15.57 3.63 -1.55
N ILE A 89 15.07 4.79 -1.10
CA ILE A 89 13.85 4.84 -0.27
C ILE A 89 12.65 4.34 -1.06
N LEU A 90 12.51 4.76 -2.32
CA LEU A 90 11.44 4.31 -3.22
C LEU A 90 11.51 2.79 -3.47
N ILE A 91 12.71 2.26 -3.73
CA ILE A 91 12.93 0.82 -3.94
C ILE A 91 12.55 0.03 -2.69
N VAL A 92 13.03 0.43 -1.51
CA VAL A 92 12.75 -0.26 -0.24
C VAL A 92 11.26 -0.23 0.11
N THR A 93 10.61 0.93 -0.02
CA THR A 93 9.17 1.06 0.25
C THR A 93 8.32 0.29 -0.76
N THR A 94 8.71 0.26 -2.03
CA THR A 94 8.02 -0.53 -3.06
C THR A 94 8.22 -2.03 -2.85
N ALA A 95 9.41 -2.46 -2.42
CA ALA A 95 9.67 -3.85 -2.08
C ALA A 95 8.84 -4.31 -0.86
N ASP A 96 8.75 -3.47 0.18
CA ASP A 96 7.86 -3.72 1.32
C ASP A 96 6.38 -3.85 0.89
N ALA A 97 5.91 -2.91 0.06
CA ALA A 97 4.54 -2.96 -0.48
C ALA A 97 4.31 -4.23 -1.31
N SER A 98 5.30 -4.64 -2.11
CA SER A 98 5.25 -5.87 -2.90
C SER A 98 5.09 -7.12 -2.03
N LEU A 99 5.83 -7.21 -0.92
CA LEU A 99 5.67 -8.31 0.03
C LEU A 99 4.27 -8.36 0.64
N ARG A 100 3.70 -7.20 0.97
CA ARG A 100 2.31 -7.10 1.47
C ARG A 100 1.29 -7.52 0.41
N ILE A 101 1.49 -7.11 -0.85
CA ILE A 101 0.66 -7.52 -1.99
C ILE A 101 0.72 -9.04 -2.19
N TRP A 102 1.92 -9.64 -2.17
CA TRP A 102 2.13 -11.08 -2.29
C TRP A 102 1.35 -11.86 -1.22
N ARG A 103 1.53 -11.49 0.05
CA ARG A 103 0.83 -12.15 1.17
C ARG A 103 -0.68 -11.99 1.08
N SER A 104 -1.14 -10.80 0.67
CA SER A 104 -2.56 -10.55 0.42
C SER A 104 -3.09 -11.40 -0.75
N ALA A 105 -2.32 -11.55 -1.82
CA ALA A 105 -2.71 -12.35 -2.98
C ALA A 105 -2.97 -13.81 -2.59
N TRP A 106 -2.05 -14.42 -1.84
CA TRP A 106 -2.19 -15.80 -1.37
C TRP A 106 -3.36 -16.00 -0.43
N ALA A 107 -3.62 -15.04 0.47
CA ALA A 107 -4.81 -15.08 1.32
C ALA A 107 -6.11 -15.04 0.52
N TRP A 108 -6.11 -14.41 -0.66
CA TRP A 108 -7.27 -14.31 -1.55
C TRP A 108 -7.45 -15.50 -2.49
N MET A 109 -6.40 -16.26 -2.82
CA MET A 109 -6.49 -17.41 -3.74
C MET A 109 -7.57 -18.44 -3.37
N PRO A 110 -7.74 -18.87 -2.09
CA PRO A 110 -8.79 -19.82 -1.73
C PRO A 110 -10.20 -19.20 -1.65
N VAL A 111 -10.31 -17.87 -1.50
CA VAL A 111 -11.61 -17.18 -1.33
C VAL A 111 -12.16 -16.65 -2.65
N ASN A 112 -11.32 -16.00 -3.46
CA ASN A 112 -11.66 -15.45 -4.75
C ASN A 112 -10.41 -15.34 -5.64
N ARG A 113 -10.30 -16.27 -6.60
CA ARG A 113 -9.15 -16.38 -7.49
C ARG A 113 -8.91 -15.12 -8.34
N ASN A 114 -9.95 -14.44 -8.81
CA ASN A 114 -9.80 -13.22 -9.61
C ASN A 114 -9.17 -12.09 -8.78
N ARG A 115 -9.58 -11.94 -7.52
CA ARG A 115 -8.98 -10.98 -6.58
C ARG A 115 -7.54 -11.34 -6.23
N GLY A 116 -7.20 -12.62 -6.14
CA GLY A 116 -5.82 -13.09 -5.98
C GLY A 116 -4.95 -12.76 -7.19
N LEU A 117 -5.40 -13.14 -8.39
CA LEU A 117 -4.69 -12.90 -9.65
C LEU A 117 -4.46 -11.42 -9.95
N PHE A 118 -5.46 -10.57 -9.68
CA PHE A 118 -5.30 -9.11 -9.82
C PHE A 118 -4.17 -8.55 -8.94
N ARG A 119 -4.02 -9.08 -7.72
CA ARG A 119 -2.91 -8.70 -6.83
C ARG A 119 -1.56 -9.22 -7.35
N LEU A 120 -1.52 -10.42 -7.91
CA LEU A 120 -0.31 -10.96 -8.53
C LEU A 120 0.11 -10.15 -9.77
N ALA A 121 -0.86 -9.66 -10.56
CA ALA A 121 -0.57 -8.73 -11.66
C ALA A 121 0.07 -7.43 -11.13
N TRP A 122 -0.45 -6.88 -10.04
CA TRP A 122 0.16 -5.73 -9.37
C TRP A 122 1.54 -5.99 -8.78
N LEU A 123 1.77 -7.20 -8.27
CA LEU A 123 3.09 -7.63 -7.81
C LEU A 123 4.10 -7.64 -8.96
N ALA A 124 3.71 -8.19 -10.11
CA ALA A 124 4.55 -8.18 -11.32
C ALA A 124 4.86 -6.74 -11.77
N ALA A 125 3.84 -5.87 -11.83
CA ALA A 125 4.03 -4.46 -12.17
C ALA A 125 4.98 -3.75 -11.19
N SER A 126 4.88 -4.05 -9.88
CA SER A 126 5.76 -3.48 -8.86
C SER A 126 7.21 -3.96 -9.01
N GLY A 127 7.41 -5.24 -9.35
CA GLY A 127 8.73 -5.79 -9.67
C GLY A 127 9.36 -5.11 -10.88
N ILE A 128 8.59 -4.93 -11.97
CA ILE A 128 9.04 -4.19 -13.16
C ILE A 128 9.38 -2.74 -12.78
N GLY A 129 8.52 -2.07 -12.02
CA GLY A 129 8.75 -0.71 -11.53
C GLY A 129 10.07 -0.59 -10.77
N ILE A 130 10.36 -1.49 -9.84
CA ILE A 130 11.63 -1.52 -9.10
C ILE A 130 12.82 -1.62 -10.05
N LEU A 131 12.78 -2.53 -11.03
CA LEU A 131 13.88 -2.72 -11.98
C LEU A 131 14.10 -1.47 -12.85
N VAL A 132 13.02 -0.86 -13.34
CA VAL A 132 13.09 0.36 -14.14
C VAL A 132 13.66 1.51 -13.32
N PHE A 133 13.18 1.73 -12.10
CA PHE A 133 13.68 2.81 -11.24
C PHE A 133 15.13 2.60 -10.82
N ALA A 134 15.52 1.36 -10.49
CA ALA A 134 16.91 1.04 -10.17
C ALA A 134 17.82 1.26 -11.37
N GLY A 135 17.43 0.78 -12.56
CA GLY A 135 18.18 0.99 -13.80
C GLY A 135 18.32 2.48 -14.15
N ALA A 136 17.23 3.24 -14.09
CA ALA A 136 17.25 4.67 -14.34
C ALA A 136 18.14 5.43 -13.34
N ALA A 137 18.10 5.06 -12.05
CA ALA A 137 18.94 5.66 -11.03
C ALA A 137 20.44 5.38 -11.29
N VAL A 138 20.80 4.15 -11.65
CA VAL A 138 22.19 3.80 -11.99
C VAL A 138 22.67 4.60 -13.20
N LEU A 139 21.86 4.64 -14.27
CA LEU A 139 22.20 5.41 -15.47
C LEU A 139 22.38 6.90 -15.16
N ALA A 140 21.45 7.50 -14.42
CA ALA A 140 21.50 8.91 -14.08
C ALA A 140 22.69 9.26 -13.16
N LEU A 141 23.09 8.36 -12.25
CA LEU A 141 24.25 8.57 -11.39
C LEU A 141 25.58 8.41 -12.14
N SER A 142 25.59 7.59 -13.19
CA SER A 142 26.76 7.35 -14.06
C SER A 142 26.97 8.40 -15.16
N ALA A 143 25.97 9.24 -15.42
CA ALA A 143 26.05 10.39 -16.33
C ALA A 143 26.81 11.56 -15.70
#